data_AF-G5GGQ1-F1
#
_entry.id   AF-G5GGQ1-F1
#
_cell.length_a   1.000
_cell.length_b   1.000
_cell.length_c   1.000
_cell.angle_alpha   90.00
_cell.angle_beta   90.00
_cell.angle_gamma   90.00
#
_symmetry.space_group_name_H-M   'P 1'
#
loop_
_entity.id
_entity.type
_entity.pdbx_description
1 polymer ?
#
loop_
_entity_poly.entity_id
_entity_poly.type
_entity_poly.pdbx_seq_one_letter_code
_entity_poly.pdbx_strand_id
1 'polypeptide(L)' 'MINNKWYYFSAVQRNIKYNNETGKNEYYPQKPYGSMYINEKTPDNYNIGNDGSLIGN' A
#
# COMPACT_ATOMS: atom_id res chain seq x y z
N MET A 1 -4.77 -12.37 -10.48
CA MET A 1 -3.55 -13.10 -10.90
C MET A 1 -3.35 -12.88 -12.39
N ILE A 2 -2.13 -12.60 -12.82
CA ILE A 2 -1.74 -12.45 -14.25
C ILE A 2 -0.50 -13.31 -14.45
N ASN A 3 -0.44 -14.13 -15.51
CA ASN A 3 0.70 -15.02 -15.80
C ASN A 3 1.17 -15.84 -14.58
N ASN A 4 0.21 -16.41 -13.85
CA ASN A 4 0.46 -17.22 -12.64
C ASN A 4 1.13 -16.46 -11.48
N LYS A 5 1.12 -15.12 -11.50
CA LYS A 5 1.66 -14.24 -10.45
C LYS A 5 0.56 -13.39 -9.81
N TRP A 6 0.70 -13.16 -8.50
CA TRP A 6 -0.15 -12.24 -7.74
C TRP A 6 0.45 -10.85 -7.70
N TYR A 7 -0.40 -9.83 -7.78
CA TYR A 7 -0.04 -8.41 -7.80
C TYR A 7 -0.93 -7.68 -6.81
N TYR A 8 -0.37 -6.67 -6.13
CA TYR A 8 -1.08 -5.86 -5.16
C TYR A 8 -1.18 -4.42 -5.64
N PHE A 9 -2.36 -3.82 -5.42
CA PHE A 9 -2.66 -2.45 -5.81
C PHE A 9 -3.18 -1.68 -4.59
N SER A 10 -2.88 -0.38 -4.53
CA SER A 10 -3.37 0.49 -3.48
C SER A 10 -4.89 0.57 -3.51
N ALA A 11 -5.52 0.09 -2.44
CA ALA A 11 -6.93 0.34 -2.18
C ALA A 11 -7.14 1.81 -1.79
N VAL A 12 -8.36 2.32 -1.95
CA VAL A 12 -8.73 3.60 -1.34
C VAL A 12 -8.65 3.42 0.18
N GLN A 13 -7.63 3.98 0.81
CA GLN A 13 -7.56 4.06 2.26
C GLN A 13 -7.84 5.50 2.67
N ARG A 14 -8.80 5.73 3.57
CA ARG A 14 -8.94 7.07 4.18
C ARG A 14 -7.95 7.15 5.33
N ASN A 15 -6.70 7.53 5.05
CA ASN A 15 -5.65 7.67 6.07
C ASN A 15 -5.77 9.03 6.77
N ILE A 16 -6.87 9.18 7.50
CA ILE A 16 -7.00 10.20 8.53
C ILE A 16 -6.42 9.61 9.79
N LYS A 17 -5.29 10.14 10.25
CA LYS A 17 -4.73 9.79 11.56
C LYS A 17 -4.90 10.97 12.49
N TYR A 18 -5.40 10.69 13.69
CA TYR A 18 -5.47 11.70 14.73
C TYR A 18 -4.07 12.00 15.25
N ASN A 19 -3.64 13.25 15.15
CA ASN A 19 -2.41 13.73 15.74
C ASN A 19 -2.70 14.22 17.17
N ASN A 20 -2.14 13.51 18.16
CA ASN A 20 -2.30 13.85 19.58
C ASN A 20 -1.57 15.13 19.99
N GLU A 21 -0.55 15.56 19.25
CA GLU A 21 0.23 16.77 19.52
C GLU A 21 -0.52 18.03 19.05
N THR A 22 -1.21 17.95 17.92
CA THR A 22 -1.94 19.10 17.33
C THR A 22 -3.44 19.07 17.61
N GLY A 23 -3.96 17.94 18.10
CA GLY A 23 -5.39 17.73 18.38
C GLY A 23 -6.25 17.67 17.12
N LYS A 24 -5.65 17.35 15.95
CA LYS A 24 -6.32 17.39 14.66
C LYS A 24 -6.16 16.09 13.89
N ASN A 25 -7.15 15.84 13.04
CA ASN A 25 -7.08 14.83 12.00
C ASN A 25 -6.16 15.32 10.89
N GLU A 26 -5.03 14.64 10.71
CA GLU A 26 -4.07 14.97 9.66
C GLU A 26 -4.23 14.02 8.47
N TYR A 27 -4.16 14.61 7.28
CA TYR A 27 -4.14 13.86 6.04
C TYR A 27 -2.71 13.49 5.70
N TYR A 28 -2.45 12.19 5.61
CA TYR A 28 -1.15 11.69 5.19
C TYR A 28 -1.20 11.39 3.68
N PRO A 29 -0.20 11.86 2.90
CA PRO A 29 -0.17 11.60 1.46
C PRO A 29 -0.22 10.10 1.18
N GLN A 30 -1.16 9.70 0.34
CA GLN A 30 -1.35 8.32 -0.07
C GLN A 30 -0.82 8.11 -1.48
N LYS A 31 -0.39 6.87 -1.76
CA LYS A 31 -0.19 6.43 -3.14
C LYS A 31 -1.51 6.59 -3.92
N PRO A 32 -1.49 6.98 -5.20
CA PRO A 32 -2.71 7.10 -6.01
C PRO A 32 -3.55 5.83 -5.94
N TYR A 33 -4.87 5.93 -5.91
CA TYR A 33 -5.75 4.76 -5.93
C TYR A 33 -5.49 3.89 -7.17
N GLY A 34 -5.36 2.58 -6.97
CA GLY A 34 -5.08 1.63 -8.06
C GLY A 34 -3.63 1.65 -8.54
N SER A 35 -2.72 2.38 -7.88
CA SER A 35 -1.28 2.26 -8.15
C SER A 35 -0.77 0.88 -7.71
N MET A 36 0.16 0.31 -8.47
CA MET A 36 0.77 -0.98 -8.15
C MET A 36 1.89 -0.79 -7.12
N TYR A 37 2.00 -1.70 -6.15
CA TYR A 37 3.17 -1.78 -5.27
C TYR A 37 4.37 -2.35 -6.04
N ILE A 38 5.57 -1.81 -5.83
CA ILE A 38 6.81 -2.29 -6.46
C ILE A 38 7.97 -2.19 -5.46
N ASN A 39 8.72 -3.28 -5.31
CA ASN A 39 9.94 -3.34 -4.50
C ASN A 39 9.75 -2.80 -3.07
N GLU A 40 8.60 -3.12 -2.47
CA GLU A 40 8.22 -2.61 -1.15
C GLU A 40 7.27 -3.59 -0.45
N LYS A 41 6.98 -3.29 0.82
CA LYS A 41 6.02 -4.05 1.62
C LYS A 41 4.64 -3.37 1.58
N THR A 42 3.59 -4.16 1.41
CA THR A 42 2.21 -3.69 1.54
C THR A 42 1.87 -3.41 3.02
N PRO A 43 0.83 -2.60 3.31
CA PRO A 43 0.40 -2.31 4.68
C PRO A 43 0.01 -3.55 5.50
N ASP A 44 -0.47 -4.60 4.84
CA ASP A 44 -0.84 -5.90 5.39
C ASP A 44 0.33 -6.91 5.39
N ASN A 45 1.57 -6.43 5.20
CA ASN A 45 2.82 -7.15 5.36
C ASN A 45 3.20 -8.15 4.25
N TYR A 46 2.61 -8.08 3.06
CA TYR A 46 3.12 -8.83 1.90
C TYR A 46 4.34 -8.16 1.28
N ASN A 47 5.35 -8.95 0.92
CA ASN A 47 6.56 -8.47 0.24
C ASN A 47 6.34 -8.47 -1.26
N ILE A 48 6.54 -7.32 -1.92
CA ILE A 48 6.34 -7.16 -3.35
C ILE A 48 7.68 -6.95 -4.04
N GLY A 49 7.92 -7.74 -5.09
CA GLY A 49 9.16 -7.68 -5.86
C GLY A 49 9.25 -6.48 -6.79
N ASN A 50 10.42 -6.35 -7.41
CA ASN A 50 10.68 -5.26 -8.35
C ASN A 50 9.86 -5.37 -9.66
N ASP A 51 9.31 -6.54 -9.96
CA ASP A 51 8.38 -6.77 -11.07
C ASP A 51 6.90 -6.58 -10.66
N GLY A 52 6.64 -6.13 -9.43
CA GLY A 52 5.30 -5.96 -8.86
C GLY A 52 4.63 -7.24 -8.37
N SER A 53 5.29 -8.40 -8.52
CA SER A 53 4.72 -9.67 -8.09
C SER A 53 4.97 -9.96 -6.61
N LEU A 54 4.05 -10.69 -5.98
CA LEU A 54 4.19 -11.18 -4.61
C LEU A 54 5.42 -12.09 -4.48
N ILE A 55 6.31 -11.81 -3.52
CA ILE A 55 7.46 -12.65 -3.18
C ILE A 55 7.12 -13.50 -1.96
N GLY A 56 6.87 -14.80 -2.19
CA GLY A 56 6.66 -15.78 -1.14
C GLY A 56 5.37 -15.52 -0.32
N ASN A 57 4.91 -16.55 0.36
CA ASN A 57 3.80 -16.48 1.31
C ASN A 57 4.22 -17.19 2.59
#